data_AF-A0A7S7VYZ0-F1
#
_entry.id   AF-A0A7S7VYZ0-F1
#
_cell.length_a   1.000
_cell.length_b   1.000
_cell.length_c   1.000
_cell.angle_alpha   90.00
_cell.angle_beta   90.00
_cell.angle_gamma   90.00
#
_symmetry.space_group_name_H-M   'P 1'
#
loop_
_entity.id
_entity.type
_entity.pdbx_description
1 polymer ?
#
loop_
_entity_poly.entity_id
_entity_poly.type
_entity_poly.pdbx_seq_one_letter_code
_entity_poly.pdbx_strand_id
1 'polypeptide(L)'
;MMRDGKYAAWFRTPRAQGTGIVHLTEGRISGSDSFFTYGGSYRFDDEQRFTAVLTTRRHADGPPTVFGLDEVEVELAGVCSGAMATCSGTARQAPDVMFEVTLIYSQDEVPAAEARGAVVKLNDKLPKGLDSRSRPRQFPAPSKPSAS
;
A
#
# COMPACT_ATOMS: atom_id res chain seq x y z
N MET A 1 -6.88 23.97 4.00
CA MET A 1 -7.43 23.11 2.93
C MET A 1 -6.35 22.15 2.46
N MET A 2 -6.72 20.90 2.15
CA MET A 2 -5.82 19.92 1.52
C MET A 2 -5.52 20.33 0.09
N ARG A 3 -4.30 20.07 -0.38
CA ARG A 3 -3.89 20.44 -1.75
C ARG A 3 -4.35 19.37 -2.73
N ASP A 4 -4.68 19.77 -3.95
CA ASP A 4 -4.79 18.80 -5.02
C ASP A 4 -3.40 18.19 -5.32
N GLY A 5 -3.39 16.90 -5.66
CA GLY A 5 -2.20 16.16 -6.00
C GLY A 5 -2.17 14.75 -5.42
N LYS A 6 -0.96 14.18 -5.39
CA LYS A 6 -0.70 12.80 -5.01
C LYS A 6 -0.40 12.68 -3.51
N TYR A 7 -0.98 11.66 -2.90
CA TYR A 7 -0.85 11.34 -1.49
C TYR A 7 -0.48 9.88 -1.31
N ALA A 8 0.47 9.62 -0.42
CA ALA A 8 0.63 8.31 0.16
C ALA A 8 -0.46 8.12 1.22
N ALA A 9 -1.15 7.00 1.18
CA ALA A 9 -2.17 6.62 2.15
C ALA A 9 -1.64 5.47 2.99
N TRP A 10 -1.71 5.63 4.31
CA TRP A 10 -1.62 4.53 5.27
C TRP A 10 -2.98 4.38 5.94
N PHE A 11 -3.49 3.16 6.02
CA PHE A 11 -4.83 2.93 6.54
C PHE A 11 -4.91 1.65 7.35
N ARG A 12 -5.84 1.61 8.29
CA ARG A 12 -6.05 0.46 9.17
C ARG A 12 -7.49 0.31 9.63
N THR A 13 -7.81 -0.93 9.99
CA THR A 13 -8.94 -1.33 10.84
C THR A 13 -8.36 -2.05 12.06
N PRO A 14 -9.17 -2.43 13.07
CA PRO A 14 -8.70 -3.28 14.16
C PRO A 14 -8.18 -4.65 13.72
N ARG A 15 -8.49 -5.07 12.49
CA ARG A 15 -8.20 -6.42 11.97
C ARG A 15 -7.03 -6.44 10.98
N ALA A 16 -6.78 -5.34 10.28
CA ALA A 16 -5.80 -5.29 9.20
C ALA A 16 -5.30 -3.86 8.95
N GLN A 17 -4.20 -3.73 8.21
CA GLN A 17 -3.66 -2.46 7.75
C GLN A 17 -3.15 -2.58 6.31
N GLY A 18 -3.00 -1.46 5.64
CA GLY A 18 -2.49 -1.40 4.27
C GLY A 18 -1.97 -0.02 3.90
N THR A 19 -1.43 0.05 2.69
CA THR A 19 -0.95 1.28 2.07
C THR A 19 -1.46 1.39 0.65
N GLY A 20 -1.55 2.61 0.15
CA GLY A 20 -1.97 2.89 -1.21
C GLY A 20 -1.56 4.29 -1.65
N ILE A 21 -1.88 4.61 -2.90
CA ILE A 21 -1.72 5.94 -3.46
C ILE A 21 -3.11 6.52 -3.72
N VAL A 22 -3.30 7.78 -3.34
CA VAL A 22 -4.53 8.54 -3.55
C VAL A 22 -4.19 9.84 -4.28
N HIS A 23 -4.95 10.13 -5.32
CA HIS A 23 -4.93 11.41 -6.03
C HIS A 23 -6.22 12.17 -5.69
N LEU A 24 -6.03 13.40 -5.21
CA LEU A 24 -7.11 14.34 -4.94
C LEU A 24 -7.08 15.43 -6.01
N THR A 25 -8.21 15.65 -6.67
CA THR A 25 -8.33 16.68 -7.71
C THR A 25 -9.77 17.16 -7.78
N GLU A 26 -9.99 18.46 -7.60
CA GLU A 26 -11.30 19.10 -7.80
C GLU A 26 -12.47 18.39 -7.08
N GLY A 27 -12.29 18.01 -5.81
CA GLY A 27 -13.32 17.31 -5.03
C GLY A 27 -13.49 15.83 -5.36
N ARG A 28 -12.65 15.26 -6.22
CA ARG A 28 -12.65 13.83 -6.59
C ARG A 28 -11.50 13.09 -5.94
N ILE A 29 -11.76 11.83 -5.63
CA ILE A 29 -10.78 10.86 -5.15
C ILE A 29 -10.56 9.83 -6.24
N SER A 30 -9.30 9.54 -6.54
CA SER A 30 -8.89 8.38 -7.32
C SER A 30 -7.64 7.76 -6.72
N GLY A 31 -7.32 6.51 -7.05
CA GLY A 31 -6.11 5.90 -6.53
C GLY A 31 -6.12 4.38 -6.67
N SER A 32 -5.12 3.74 -6.10
CA SER A 32 -5.06 2.29 -6.03
C SER A 32 -4.05 1.80 -4.99
N ASP A 33 -4.19 0.52 -4.65
CA ASP A 33 -3.12 -0.29 -4.09
C ASP A 33 -2.82 -1.49 -5.02
N SER A 34 -2.18 -2.52 -4.47
CA SER A 34 -1.83 -3.74 -5.20
C SER A 34 -3.02 -4.50 -5.79
N PHE A 35 -4.23 -4.40 -5.21
CA PHE A 35 -5.38 -5.24 -5.55
C PHE A 35 -6.65 -4.46 -5.89
N PHE A 36 -6.79 -3.24 -5.38
CA PHE A 36 -7.97 -2.41 -5.47
C PHE A 36 -7.67 -1.05 -6.07
N THR A 37 -8.63 -0.56 -6.85
CA THR A 37 -8.72 0.83 -7.27
C THR A 37 -9.67 1.57 -6.34
N TYR A 38 -9.38 2.84 -6.12
CA TYR A 38 -10.12 3.75 -5.29
C TYR A 38 -10.81 4.79 -6.16
N GLY A 39 -12.07 5.08 -5.83
CA GLY A 39 -12.84 6.17 -6.44
C GLY A 39 -13.66 6.87 -5.38
N GLY A 40 -14.08 8.10 -5.64
CA GLY A 40 -14.92 8.80 -4.68
C GLY A 40 -14.94 10.31 -4.83
N SER A 41 -15.44 10.97 -3.80
CA SER A 41 -15.51 12.42 -3.72
C SER A 41 -15.21 12.89 -2.31
N TYR A 42 -14.69 14.11 -2.20
CA TYR A 42 -14.49 14.78 -0.92
C TYR A 42 -15.06 16.20 -0.98
N ARG A 43 -15.44 16.73 0.18
CA ARG A 43 -15.87 18.12 0.34
C ARG A 43 -15.33 18.68 1.63
N PHE A 44 -14.89 19.94 1.58
CA PHE A 44 -14.52 20.70 2.76
C PHE A 44 -15.76 21.33 3.39
N ASP A 45 -15.93 21.12 4.69
CA ASP A 45 -16.97 21.81 5.46
C ASP A 45 -16.43 23.15 6.01
N ASP A 46 -15.11 23.23 6.25
CA ASP A 46 -14.38 24.47 6.53
C ASP A 46 -12.91 24.36 6.10
N GLU A 47 -12.02 25.25 6.56
CA GLU A 47 -10.61 25.27 6.15
C GLU A 47 -9.81 24.02 6.54
N GLN A 48 -10.25 23.29 7.57
CA GLN A 48 -9.53 22.16 8.13
C GLN A 48 -10.31 20.85 8.07
N ARG A 49 -11.63 20.87 8.17
CA ARG A 49 -12.50 19.70 8.23
C ARG A 49 -13.05 19.34 6.85
N PHE A 50 -13.06 18.05 6.57
CA PHE A 50 -13.62 17.52 5.35
C PHE A 50 -14.41 16.24 5.60
N THR A 51 -15.31 15.96 4.68
CA THR A 51 -16.02 14.69 4.53
C THR A 51 -15.67 14.07 3.20
N ALA A 52 -15.72 12.75 3.11
CA ALA A 52 -15.43 12.01 1.90
C ALA A 52 -16.25 10.73 1.80
N VAL A 53 -16.52 10.32 0.57
CA VAL A 53 -17.07 9.01 0.22
C VAL A 53 -16.04 8.31 -0.64
N LEU A 54 -15.63 7.12 -0.22
CA LEU A 54 -14.63 6.29 -0.87
C LEU A 54 -15.25 4.96 -1.28
N THR A 55 -15.04 4.55 -2.52
CA THR A 55 -15.45 3.25 -3.06
C THR A 55 -14.23 2.46 -3.50
N THR A 56 -14.26 1.14 -3.30
CA THR A 56 -13.22 0.23 -3.78
C THR A 56 -13.72 -0.65 -4.92
N ARG A 57 -12.84 -0.97 -5.87
CA ARG A 57 -13.11 -1.97 -6.90
C ARG A 57 -11.87 -2.81 -7.15
N ARG A 58 -12.01 -4.14 -7.14
CA ARG A 58 -10.91 -5.07 -7.39
C ARG A 58 -10.42 -4.95 -8.85
N HIS A 59 -9.11 -4.90 -9.03
CA HIS A 59 -8.45 -4.96 -10.35
C HIS A 59 -7.45 -6.12 -10.47
N ALA A 60 -7.02 -6.72 -9.35
CA ALA A 60 -6.13 -7.86 -9.34
C ALA A 60 -6.52 -8.88 -8.25
N ASP A 61 -6.14 -10.14 -8.48
CA ASP A 61 -6.33 -11.23 -7.52
C ASP A 61 -5.42 -11.05 -6.29
N GLY A 62 -5.96 -11.36 -5.12
CA GLY A 62 -5.24 -11.23 -3.85
C GLY A 62 -6.18 -11.24 -2.65
N PRO A 63 -5.67 -10.92 -1.44
CA PRO A 63 -6.48 -10.76 -0.25
C PRO A 63 -7.66 -9.78 -0.46
N PRO A 64 -8.73 -9.89 0.34
CA PRO A 64 -9.80 -8.89 0.35
C PRO A 64 -9.30 -7.56 0.93
N THR A 65 -10.14 -6.51 0.88
CA THR A 65 -9.80 -5.24 1.55
C THR A 65 -9.63 -5.44 3.06
N VAL A 66 -9.17 -4.40 3.76
CA VAL A 66 -9.04 -4.39 5.24
C VAL A 66 -10.38 -4.56 5.99
N PHE A 67 -11.51 -4.51 5.27
CA PHE A 67 -12.85 -4.83 5.78
C PHE A 67 -13.24 -6.31 5.61
N GLY A 68 -12.48 -7.08 4.83
CA GLY A 68 -12.80 -8.47 4.47
C GLY A 68 -13.76 -8.62 3.29
N LEU A 69 -14.11 -7.51 2.62
CA LEU A 69 -15.01 -7.45 1.46
C LEU A 69 -14.33 -6.73 0.30
N ASP A 70 -14.63 -7.08 -0.95
CA ASP A 70 -13.92 -6.50 -2.10
C ASP A 70 -14.41 -5.10 -2.48
N GLU A 71 -15.74 -4.96 -2.60
CA GLU A 71 -16.39 -3.70 -2.97
C GLU A 71 -17.06 -3.13 -1.72
N VAL A 72 -16.52 -2.02 -1.23
CA VAL A 72 -17.06 -1.29 -0.09
C VAL A 72 -17.28 0.17 -0.44
N GLU A 73 -18.24 0.78 0.23
CA GLU A 73 -18.47 2.23 0.23
C GLU A 73 -18.24 2.74 1.65
N VAL A 74 -17.25 3.62 1.82
CA VAL A 74 -16.78 4.13 3.10
C VAL A 74 -17.10 5.60 3.19
N GLU A 75 -17.81 5.97 4.24
CA GLU A 75 -18.04 7.36 4.61
C GLU A 75 -16.97 7.78 5.61
N LEU A 76 -16.30 8.90 5.32
CA LEU A 76 -15.14 9.38 6.05
C LEU A 76 -15.36 10.82 6.51
N ALA A 77 -14.87 11.14 7.70
CA ALA A 77 -14.72 12.50 8.19
C ALA A 77 -13.30 12.70 8.72
N GLY A 78 -12.72 13.88 8.48
CA GLY A 78 -11.32 14.10 8.81
C GLY A 78 -10.92 15.56 8.95
N VAL A 79 -9.65 15.72 9.29
CA VAL A 79 -8.98 17.01 9.46
C VAL A 79 -7.68 17.07 8.66
N CYS A 80 -7.38 18.24 8.13
CA CYS A 80 -6.13 18.54 7.44
C CYS A 80 -5.17 19.28 8.37
N SER A 81 -3.91 18.85 8.38
CA SER A 81 -2.82 19.46 9.14
C SER A 81 -1.59 19.61 8.24
N GLY A 82 -1.43 20.79 7.64
CA GLY A 82 -0.29 21.10 6.77
C GLY A 82 -0.24 20.20 5.54
N ALA A 83 0.79 19.36 5.45
CA ALA A 83 1.00 18.40 4.36
C ALA A 83 0.35 17.03 4.62
N MET A 84 -0.37 16.87 5.73
CA MET A 84 -1.02 15.63 6.10
C MET A 84 -2.52 15.82 6.29
N ALA A 85 -3.29 14.74 6.18
CA ALA A 85 -4.66 14.69 6.61
C ALA A 85 -4.95 13.37 7.32
N THR A 86 -5.79 13.39 8.33
CA THR A 86 -6.28 12.19 8.99
C THR A 86 -7.79 12.14 8.87
N CYS A 87 -8.33 10.98 8.54
CA CYS A 87 -9.76 10.75 8.53
C CYS A 87 -10.09 9.37 9.07
N SER A 88 -11.32 9.23 9.52
CA SER A 88 -11.86 7.97 9.96
C SER A 88 -13.33 7.83 9.60
N GLY A 89 -13.83 6.62 9.66
CA GLY A 89 -15.21 6.33 9.33
C GLY A 89 -15.49 4.84 9.24
N THR A 90 -16.56 4.49 8.54
CA THR A 90 -17.04 3.11 8.46
C THR A 90 -17.51 2.78 7.06
N ALA A 91 -17.40 1.51 6.68
CA ALA A 91 -17.97 1.01 5.45
C ALA A 91 -19.46 0.70 5.65
N ARG A 92 -20.31 1.02 4.68
CA ARG A 92 -21.73 0.67 4.71
C ARG A 92 -21.96 -0.84 4.86
N GLN A 93 -21.05 -1.63 4.31
CA GLN A 93 -21.08 -3.10 4.35
C GLN A 93 -20.48 -3.68 5.65
N ALA A 94 -19.75 -2.87 6.42
CA ALA A 94 -19.13 -3.26 7.69
C ALA A 94 -19.19 -2.10 8.70
N PRO A 95 -20.41 -1.71 9.16
CA PRO A 95 -20.61 -0.53 10.00
C PRO A 95 -19.95 -0.65 11.37
N ASP A 96 -19.73 -1.87 11.87
CA ASP A 96 -19.08 -2.14 13.15
C ASP A 96 -17.54 -2.10 13.07
N VAL A 97 -16.97 -1.81 11.89
CA VAL A 97 -15.52 -1.79 11.66
C VAL A 97 -15.06 -0.36 11.43
N MET A 98 -14.43 0.21 12.46
CA MET A 98 -13.75 1.50 12.35
C MET A 98 -12.58 1.40 11.37
N PHE A 99 -12.52 2.35 10.45
CA PHE A 99 -11.45 2.53 9.48
C PHE A 99 -10.80 3.88 9.67
N GLU A 100 -9.47 3.90 9.71
CA GLU A 100 -8.65 5.08 9.95
C GLU A 100 -7.62 5.22 8.85
N VAL A 101 -7.44 6.45 8.36
CA VAL A 101 -6.53 6.77 7.25
C VAL A 101 -5.68 7.98 7.61
N THR A 102 -4.39 7.88 7.29
CA THR A 102 -3.45 8.99 7.29
C THR A 102 -2.98 9.21 5.85
N LEU A 103 -3.22 10.40 5.32
CA LEU A 103 -2.78 10.86 4.01
C LEU A 103 -1.57 11.77 4.18
N ILE A 104 -0.54 11.54 3.38
CA ILE A 104 0.72 12.30 3.40
C ILE A 104 0.98 12.83 1.99
N TYR A 105 1.02 14.15 1.84
CA TYR A 105 1.25 14.79 0.54
C TYR A 105 2.60 14.38 -0.02
N SER A 106 2.58 13.79 -1.20
CA SER A 106 3.77 13.44 -1.95
C SER A 106 4.10 14.61 -2.85
N GLN A 107 5.19 15.31 -2.56
CA GLN A 107 5.75 16.25 -3.54
C GLN A 107 6.15 15.45 -4.77
N ASP A 108 5.86 15.97 -5.96
CA ASP A 108 6.45 15.38 -7.16
C ASP A 108 7.96 15.43 -7.03
N GLU A 109 8.58 14.32 -7.41
CA GLU A 109 10.02 14.17 -7.50
C GLU A 109 10.52 15.38 -8.29
N VAL A 110 11.28 16.26 -7.64
CA VAL A 110 12.15 17.20 -8.35
C VAL A 110 12.86 16.32 -9.37
N PRO A 111 12.76 16.59 -10.70
CA PRO A 111 13.35 15.71 -11.70
C PRO A 111 14.75 15.45 -11.25
N ALA A 112 15.10 14.19 -10.96
CA ALA A 112 16.37 13.84 -10.37
C ALA A 112 17.43 14.55 -11.21
N ALA A 113 17.99 15.63 -10.68
CA ALA A 113 19.04 16.38 -11.33
C ALA A 113 20.21 15.42 -11.33
N GLU A 114 20.30 14.65 -12.41
CA GLU A 114 21.18 13.51 -12.62
C GLU A 114 21.58 12.82 -11.33
N ALA A 115 20.75 11.88 -10.86
CA ALA A 115 21.32 10.79 -10.10
C ALA A 115 22.40 10.18 -11.00
N ARG A 116 23.67 10.54 -10.76
CA ARG A 116 24.84 9.82 -11.23
C ARG A 116 24.87 8.47 -10.53
N GLY A 117 23.81 7.68 -10.73
CA GLY A 117 23.86 6.25 -10.54
C GLY A 117 24.93 5.80 -11.52
N ALA A 118 26.03 5.27 -10.98
CA ALA A 118 27.03 4.64 -11.81
C ALA A 118 26.30 3.60 -12.68
N VAL A 119 26.21 3.85 -13.98
CA VAL A 119 25.76 2.85 -14.93
C VAL A 119 26.85 1.78 -14.92
N VAL A 120 26.70 0.80 -14.03
CA VAL A 120 27.54 -0.37 -14.03
C VAL A 120 27.08 -1.18 -15.23
N LYS A 121 27.95 -1.30 -16.24
CA LYS A 121 27.74 -2.25 -17.33
C LYS A 121 27.74 -3.65 -16.73
N LEU A 122 26.56 -4.19 -16.49
CA LEU A 122 26.40 -5.59 -16.12
C LEU A 122 26.67 -6.42 -17.37
N ASN A 123 27.73 -7.23 -17.34
CA ASN A 123 27.97 -8.19 -18.41
C ASN A 123 26.95 -9.33 -18.31
N ASP A 124 26.45 -9.84 -19.44
CA ASP A 124 25.49 -10.95 -19.54
C ASP A 124 26.02 -12.31 -19.03
N LYS A 125 27.20 -12.34 -18.41
CA LYS A 125 27.79 -13.54 -17.84
C LYS A 125 27.51 -13.57 -16.35
N LEU A 126 26.75 -14.58 -15.93
CA LEU A 126 26.63 -14.97 -14.52
C LEU A 126 28.03 -15.13 -13.91
N PRO A 127 28.28 -14.57 -12.71
CA PRO A 127 29.53 -14.78 -12.00
C PRO A 127 29.72 -16.28 -11.80
N LYS A 128 30.78 -16.84 -12.39
CA LYS A 128 31.16 -18.23 -12.15
C LYS A 128 31.87 -18.30 -10.82
N GLY A 129 31.11 -18.53 -9.76
CA GLY A 129 31.60 -18.87 -8.44
C GLY A 129 30.50 -19.60 -7.69
N LEU A 130 30.78 -20.83 -7.25
CA LEU A 130 29.94 -21.47 -6.24
C LEU A 130 29.95 -20.56 -5.01
N ASP A 131 28.77 -20.05 -4.62
CA ASP A 131 28.60 -19.44 -3.31
C ASP A 131 29.16 -20.41 -2.27
N SER A 132 30.04 -19.93 -1.39
CA SER A 132 30.66 -20.71 -0.31
C SER A 132 29.64 -21.27 0.69
N ARG A 133 28.35 -20.98 0.49
CA ARG A 133 27.19 -21.54 1.21
C ARG A 133 26.75 -22.91 0.66
N SER A 134 27.33 -23.36 -0.45
CA SER A 134 27.08 -24.68 -1.04
C SER A 134 27.88 -25.75 -0.29
N ARG A 135 27.59 -25.97 1.00
CA ARG A 135 28.10 -27.15 1.71
C ARG A 135 27.20 -28.33 1.31
N PRO A 136 27.72 -29.39 0.65
CA PRO A 136 26.93 -30.58 0.43
C PRO A 136 26.52 -31.16 1.79
N ARG A 137 25.22 -31.38 2.00
CA ARG A 137 24.73 -32.12 3.18
C ARG A 137 25.24 -33.56 3.05
N GLN A 138 26.21 -33.94 3.88
CA GLN A 138 26.53 -35.35 4.09
C GLN A 138 25.34 -35.98 4.82
N PHE A 139 24.58 -36.82 4.10
CA PHE A 139 23.65 -37.74 4.74
C PHE A 139 24.45 -38.94 5.26
N PRO A 140 24.36 -39.29 6.55
CA PRO A 140 24.99 -40.52 7.05
C PRO A 140 24.33 -41.73 6.38
N ALA A 141 25.14 -42.67 5.92
CA ALA A 141 24.67 -43.93 5.34
C ALA A 141 23.98 -44.78 6.42
N PRO A 142 22.90 -45.52 6.09
CA PRO A 142 22.25 -46.41 7.04
C PRO A 142 23.17 -47.58 7.42
N SER A 143 23.20 -47.91 8.72
CA SER A 143 23.92 -49.06 9.24
C SER A 143 23.33 -50.36 8.69
N LYS A 144 24.18 -51.24 8.15
CA LYS A 144 23.77 -52.61 7.78
C LYS A 144 23.49 -53.42 9.05
N PRO A 145 22.45 -54.27 9.07
CA PRO A 145 22.19 -55.15 10.20
C PRO A 145 23.24 -56.26 10.28
N SER A 146 23.66 -56.58 11.51
CA SER A 146 24.49 -57.74 11.83
C SER A 146 23.69 -59.02 11.65
N ALA A 147 24.16 -59.94 10.80
CA ALA A 147 23.69 -61.32 10.80
C ALA A 147 24.53 -62.12 11.80
N SER A 148 23.85 -62.99 12.56
CA SER A 148 24.41 -63.92 13.55
C SER A 148 25.37 -64.94 12.95
#